data_AF-A0A7C3QLZ7-F1
#
_entry.id   AF-A0A7C3QLZ7-F1
#
_cell.length_a   1.000
_cell.length_b   1.000
_cell.length_c   1.000
_cell.angle_alpha   90.00
_cell.angle_beta   90.00
_cell.angle_gamma   90.00
#
_symmetry.space_group_name_H-M   'P 1'
#
loop_
_entity.id
_entity.type
_entity.pdbx_description
1 polymer ?
#
loop_
_entity_poly.entity_id
_entity_poly.type
_entity_poly.pdbx_seq_one_letter_code
_entity_poly.pdbx_strand_id
1 'polypeptide(L)'
;MNSFFDRLRDLFKPSSAGYPRDSLNEPAQITNNKVLVIAYDPLMDSSSETRLSKLMKWHQVQDLITGFMADLILMSNGMARYQIVQRVDVDEFPVKTDGFRYTPDSYLNILRDGYSPHVPQGASYTALFTKYNILQRVANHEI
;
A
#
# COMPACT_ATOMS: atom_id res chain seq x y z
N MET A 1 -20.59 5.36 -44.26
CA MET A 1 -20.34 6.29 -43.13
C MET A 1 -20.02 5.45 -41.92
N ASN A 2 -18.77 5.51 -41.40
CA ASN A 2 -18.36 4.99 -40.07
C ASN A 2 -16.93 5.42 -39.67
N SER A 3 -16.17 6.03 -40.60
CA SER A 3 -14.79 6.51 -40.39
C SER A 3 -14.56 7.50 -39.25
N PHE A 4 -15.59 8.21 -38.77
CA PHE A 4 -15.45 9.16 -37.65
C PHE A 4 -15.29 8.46 -36.30
N PHE A 5 -16.13 7.44 -36.04
CA PHE A 5 -16.11 6.70 -34.78
C PHE A 5 -14.88 5.79 -34.67
N ASP A 6 -14.40 5.23 -35.78
CA ASP A 6 -13.17 4.41 -35.80
C ASP A 6 -11.93 5.23 -35.43
N ARG A 7 -11.81 6.46 -35.96
CA ARG A 7 -10.71 7.39 -35.60
C ARG A 7 -10.77 7.82 -34.14
N LEU A 8 -11.98 8.03 -33.61
CA LEU A 8 -12.20 8.38 -32.22
C LEU A 8 -11.78 7.23 -31.28
N ARG A 9 -12.01 5.98 -31.68
CA ARG A 9 -11.58 4.79 -30.93
C ARG A 9 -10.06 4.62 -30.93
N ASP A 10 -9.39 4.92 -32.03
CA ASP A 10 -7.92 4.81 -32.12
C ASP A 10 -7.18 5.90 -31.30
N LEU A 11 -7.80 7.06 -31.05
CA LEU A 11 -7.27 8.08 -30.11
C LEU A 11 -7.25 7.61 -28.65
N PHE A 12 -8.11 6.66 -28.29
CA PHE A 12 -8.20 6.10 -26.93
C PHE A 12 -7.59 4.70 -26.82
N LYS A 13 -6.91 4.20 -27.87
CA LYS A 13 -6.08 3.00 -27.71
C LYS A 13 -4.95 3.35 -26.74
N PRO A 14 -4.87 2.70 -25.56
CA PRO A 14 -3.70 2.86 -24.72
C PRO A 14 -2.50 2.45 -25.57
N SER A 15 -1.53 3.36 -25.70
CA SER A 15 -0.23 3.02 -26.23
C SER A 15 0.23 1.81 -25.42
N SER A 16 0.34 0.65 -26.07
CA SER A 16 1.15 -0.44 -25.58
C SER A 16 2.60 0.01 -25.73
N ALA A 17 2.99 1.03 -24.95
CA ALA A 17 4.38 1.39 -24.78
C ALA A 17 5.00 0.17 -24.10
N GLY A 18 5.53 -0.73 -24.92
CA GLY A 18 6.38 -1.80 -24.41
C GLY A 18 7.44 -1.14 -23.56
N TYR A 19 7.69 -1.70 -22.38
CA TYR A 19 8.80 -1.24 -21.55
C TYR A 19 10.06 -1.18 -22.43
N PRO A 20 10.80 -0.06 -22.41
CA PRO A 20 12.05 0.01 -23.15
C PRO A 20 12.91 -1.18 -22.71
N ARG A 21 13.51 -1.89 -23.69
CA ARG A 21 14.45 -2.95 -23.36
C ARG A 21 15.61 -2.33 -22.57
N ASP A 22 16.02 -3.00 -21.51
CA ASP A 22 17.21 -2.62 -20.77
C ASP A 22 18.41 -2.48 -21.72
N SER A 23 19.12 -1.38 -21.59
CA SER A 23 20.34 -1.14 -22.36
C SER A 23 21.47 -1.98 -21.79
N LEU A 24 22.07 -2.85 -22.61
CA LEU A 24 23.24 -3.64 -22.22
C LEU A 24 24.50 -2.78 -21.98
N ASN A 25 24.48 -1.52 -22.44
CA ASN A 25 25.61 -0.61 -22.39
C ASN A 25 25.42 0.52 -21.36
N GLU A 26 24.27 0.57 -20.68
CA GLU A 26 24.03 1.53 -19.62
C GLU A 26 24.42 0.93 -18.27
N PRO A 27 25.27 1.60 -17.48
CA PRO A 27 25.59 1.11 -16.14
C PRO A 27 24.34 1.15 -15.27
N ALA A 28 24.10 0.07 -14.53
CA ALA A 28 23.00 0.00 -13.57
C ALA A 28 23.11 1.15 -12.56
N GLN A 29 22.01 1.87 -12.35
CA GLN A 29 21.95 3.01 -11.44
C GLN A 29 21.41 2.58 -10.07
N ILE A 30 22.00 3.12 -9.00
CA ILE A 30 21.45 2.95 -7.66
C ILE A 30 20.12 3.70 -7.59
N THR A 31 19.07 3.00 -7.17
CA THR A 31 17.75 3.59 -6.98
C THR A 31 17.53 3.92 -5.51
N ASN A 32 17.25 5.19 -5.22
CA ASN A 32 16.83 5.64 -3.89
C ASN A 32 15.33 5.94 -3.92
N ASN A 33 14.55 4.99 -3.42
CA ASN A 33 13.10 5.12 -3.34
C ASN A 33 12.71 5.77 -2.01
N LYS A 34 12.06 6.93 -2.08
CA LYS A 34 11.37 7.49 -0.93
C LYS A 34 10.16 6.60 -0.64
N VAL A 35 9.82 6.44 0.64
CA VAL A 35 8.75 5.52 1.06
C VAL A 35 7.90 6.18 2.13
N LEU A 36 6.59 6.20 1.89
CA LEU A 36 5.58 6.44 2.90
C LEU A 36 5.13 5.11 3.50
N VAL A 37 5.22 5.00 4.82
CA VAL A 37 4.67 3.87 5.58
C VAL A 37 3.34 4.30 6.19
N ILE A 38 2.28 3.52 5.93
CA ILE A 38 0.97 3.68 6.58
C ILE A 38 0.69 2.39 7.35
N ALA A 39 0.79 2.46 8.67
CA ALA A 39 0.59 1.32 9.56
C ALA A 39 -0.78 1.42 10.23
N TYR A 40 -1.68 0.49 9.89
CA TYR A 40 -2.99 0.38 10.53
C TYR A 40 -2.86 -0.46 11.80
N ASP A 41 -3.06 0.17 12.95
CA ASP A 41 -2.99 -0.49 14.26
C ASP A 41 -4.05 0.10 15.21
N PRO A 42 -5.33 -0.26 15.01
CA PRO A 42 -6.42 0.31 15.77
C PRO A 42 -6.33 -0.04 17.26
N LEU A 43 -6.82 0.87 18.11
CA LEU A 43 -7.10 0.60 19.51
C LEU A 43 -8.24 -0.40 19.61
N MET A 44 -7.99 -1.51 20.31
CA MET A 44 -8.95 -2.59 20.50
C MET A 44 -9.76 -2.45 21.77
N ASP A 45 -9.20 -1.76 22.76
CA ASP A 45 -9.85 -1.46 24.03
C ASP A 45 -9.35 -0.10 24.51
N SER A 46 -10.28 0.85 24.61
CA SER A 46 -9.99 2.23 25.03
C SER A 46 -9.58 2.32 26.50
N SER A 47 -9.95 1.35 27.35
CA SER A 47 -9.63 1.37 28.77
C SER A 47 -8.21 0.89 29.07
N SER A 48 -7.70 -0.06 28.28
CA SER A 48 -6.34 -0.62 28.44
C SER A 48 -5.33 -0.05 27.43
N GLU A 49 -5.76 0.84 26.54
CA GLU A 49 -4.98 1.38 25.41
C GLU A 49 -4.31 0.28 24.56
N THR A 50 -4.93 -0.90 24.51
CA THR A 50 -4.34 -2.06 23.83
C THR A 50 -4.59 -1.96 22.34
N ARG A 51 -3.50 -1.82 21.57
CA ARG A 51 -3.48 -1.85 20.10
C ARG A 51 -3.68 -3.27 19.57
N LEU A 52 -4.18 -3.40 18.34
CA LEU A 52 -4.43 -4.68 17.68
C LEU A 52 -3.17 -5.55 17.59
N SER A 53 -2.05 -4.96 17.16
CA SER A 53 -0.76 -5.65 17.04
C SER A 53 -0.33 -6.31 18.35
N LYS A 54 -0.48 -5.59 19.47
CA LYS A 54 -0.17 -6.08 20.81
C LYS A 54 -1.12 -7.18 21.25
N LEU A 55 -2.43 -7.01 21.03
CA LEU A 55 -3.44 -8.02 21.35
C LEU A 55 -3.18 -9.33 20.60
N MET A 56 -2.83 -9.24 19.32
CA MET A 56 -2.54 -10.38 18.47
C MET A 56 -1.12 -10.93 18.61
N LYS A 57 -0.28 -10.31 19.44
CA LYS A 57 1.13 -10.65 19.64
C LYS A 57 1.93 -10.67 18.32
N TRP A 58 1.60 -9.76 17.42
CA TRP A 58 2.34 -9.60 16.16
C TRP A 58 3.69 -8.93 16.40
N HIS A 59 4.62 -9.16 15.47
CA HIS A 59 5.90 -8.45 15.47
C HIS A 59 5.68 -6.94 15.33
N GLN A 60 6.58 -6.15 15.95
CA GLN A 60 6.52 -4.71 15.82
C GLN A 60 6.77 -4.31 14.36
N VAL A 61 5.93 -3.42 13.85
CA VAL A 61 6.01 -2.95 12.46
C VAL A 61 7.39 -2.38 12.13
N GLN A 62 8.05 -1.72 13.08
CA GLN A 62 9.40 -1.18 12.87
C GLN A 62 10.45 -2.25 12.61
N ASP A 63 10.35 -3.40 13.30
CA ASP A 63 11.29 -4.51 13.13
C ASP A 63 11.10 -5.15 11.76
N LEU A 64 9.84 -5.36 11.36
CA LEU A 64 9.49 -5.88 10.03
C LEU A 64 10.00 -4.98 8.90
N ILE A 65 9.81 -3.67 9.04
CA ILE A 65 10.29 -2.66 8.09
C ILE A 65 11.82 -2.69 7.99
N THR A 66 12.50 -2.74 9.13
CA THR A 66 13.97 -2.72 9.17
C THR A 66 14.55 -3.98 8.52
N GLY A 67 14.00 -5.16 8.83
CA GLY A 67 14.37 -6.41 8.18
C GLY A 67 14.13 -6.38 6.68
N PHE A 68 12.95 -5.92 6.25
CA PHE A 68 12.61 -5.80 4.83
C PHE A 68 13.57 -4.88 4.05
N MET A 69 13.95 -3.72 4.63
CA MET A 69 14.93 -2.84 3.99
C MET A 69 16.32 -3.47 3.90
N ALA A 70 16.73 -4.21 4.93
CA ALA A 70 18.00 -4.94 4.92
C ALA A 70 18.00 -6.03 3.82
N ASP A 71 16.92 -6.78 3.70
CA ASP A 71 16.75 -7.80 2.66
C ASP A 71 16.78 -7.18 1.26
N LEU A 72 16.15 -6.02 1.05
CA LEU A 72 16.22 -5.31 -0.23
C LEU A 72 17.65 -4.89 -0.59
N ILE A 73 18.42 -4.37 0.38
CA ILE A 73 19.83 -4.02 0.16
C ILE A 73 20.63 -5.28 -0.20
N LEU A 74 20.47 -6.36 0.55
CA LEU A 74 21.20 -7.61 0.33
C LEU A 74 20.86 -8.22 -1.03
N MET A 75 19.58 -8.43 -1.32
CA MET A 75 19.12 -9.13 -2.52
C MET A 75 19.34 -8.32 -3.80
N SER A 76 19.41 -7.00 -3.69
CA SER A 76 19.73 -6.12 -4.83
C SER A 76 21.24 -5.85 -4.99
N ASN A 77 22.12 -6.47 -4.19
CA ASN A 77 23.54 -6.12 -4.14
C ASN A 77 23.80 -4.61 -3.89
N GLY A 78 22.95 -3.99 -3.06
CA GLY A 78 23.04 -2.57 -2.68
C GLY A 78 22.47 -1.58 -3.70
N MET A 79 21.82 -2.08 -4.76
CA MET A 79 21.29 -1.27 -5.87
C MET A 79 19.94 -0.65 -5.57
N ALA A 80 19.07 -1.31 -4.80
CA ALA A 80 17.78 -0.80 -4.38
C ALA A 80 17.84 -0.34 -2.93
N ARG A 81 17.57 0.95 -2.69
CA ARG A 81 17.62 1.56 -1.36
C ARG A 81 16.29 2.22 -1.06
N TYR A 82 15.68 1.83 0.05
CA TYR A 82 14.43 2.39 0.52
C TYR A 82 14.72 3.39 1.63
N GLN A 83 14.17 4.59 1.50
CA GLN A 83 14.26 5.65 2.49
C GLN A 83 12.85 5.96 2.97
N ILE A 84 12.56 5.61 4.22
CA ILE A 84 11.29 5.99 4.84
C ILE A 84 11.33 7.49 5.11
N VAL A 85 10.59 8.25 4.32
CA VAL A 85 10.50 9.70 4.43
C VAL A 85 9.37 10.13 5.34
N GLN A 86 8.38 9.26 5.54
CA GLN A 86 7.29 9.48 6.48
C GLN A 86 6.70 8.14 6.94
N ARG A 87 6.33 8.09 8.21
CA ARG A 87 5.49 7.05 8.79
C ARG A 87 4.22 7.66 9.36
N VAL A 88 3.09 7.00 9.13
CA VAL A 88 1.79 7.35 9.70
C VAL A 88 1.23 6.11 10.37
N ASP A 89 1.07 6.17 11.69
CA ASP A 89 0.35 5.16 12.46
C ASP A 89 -1.13 5.58 12.55
N VAL A 90 -2.01 4.65 12.21
CA VAL A 90 -3.41 4.92 11.90
C VAL A 90 -4.31 4.12 12.84
N ASP A 91 -5.09 4.83 13.64
CA ASP A 91 -6.00 4.28 14.63
C ASP A 91 -7.40 3.96 14.05
N GLU A 92 -7.42 3.14 13.01
CA GLU A 92 -8.65 2.63 12.39
C GLU A 92 -8.33 1.34 11.64
N PHE A 93 -9.37 0.58 11.27
CA PHE A 93 -9.24 -0.46 10.25
C PHE A 93 -9.34 0.17 8.87
N PRO A 94 -8.63 -0.29 7.83
CA PRO A 94 -8.79 0.23 6.48
C PRO A 94 -10.22 0.02 5.97
N VAL A 95 -10.74 0.99 5.22
CA VAL A 95 -12.05 0.85 4.55
C VAL A 95 -11.94 -0.17 3.42
N LYS A 96 -12.98 -0.99 3.28
CA LYS A 96 -13.08 -2.03 2.24
C LYS A 96 -13.61 -1.46 0.93
N THR A 97 -13.55 -2.23 -0.15
CA THR A 97 -13.91 -1.76 -1.49
C THR A 97 -15.38 -1.33 -1.64
N ASP A 98 -16.26 -1.81 -0.77
CA ASP A 98 -17.67 -1.44 -0.71
C ASP A 98 -17.99 -0.36 0.34
N GLY A 99 -16.96 0.23 0.97
CA GLY A 99 -17.12 1.25 1.99
C GLY A 99 -17.29 0.71 3.41
N PHE A 100 -17.39 -0.61 3.61
CA PHE A 100 -17.46 -1.19 4.95
C PHE A 100 -16.14 -0.96 5.71
N ARG A 101 -16.22 -0.72 7.01
CA ARG A 101 -15.04 -0.61 7.90
C ARG A 101 -15.32 -1.36 9.21
N TYR A 102 -14.38 -2.19 9.62
CA TYR A 102 -14.48 -2.86 10.91
C TYR A 102 -14.39 -1.87 12.07
N THR A 103 -15.17 -2.14 13.10
CA THR A 103 -14.91 -1.70 14.48
C THR A 103 -14.09 -2.76 15.21
N PRO A 104 -13.39 -2.41 16.31
CA PRO A 104 -12.71 -3.38 17.16
C PRO A 104 -13.56 -4.61 17.51
N ASP A 105 -14.80 -4.39 17.97
CA ASP A 105 -15.71 -5.48 18.36
C ASP A 105 -16.07 -6.38 17.17
N SER A 106 -16.46 -5.78 16.04
CA SER A 106 -16.82 -6.55 14.84
C SER A 106 -15.65 -7.38 14.31
N TYR A 107 -14.42 -6.87 14.43
CA TYR A 107 -13.21 -7.59 14.04
C TYR A 107 -12.92 -8.76 14.98
N LEU A 108 -13.01 -8.54 16.30
CA LEU A 108 -12.80 -9.60 17.30
C LEU A 108 -13.85 -10.70 17.22
N ASN A 109 -15.10 -10.36 16.90
CA ASN A 109 -16.16 -11.34 16.70
C ASN A 109 -15.82 -12.32 15.57
N ILE A 110 -15.19 -11.84 14.49
CA ILE A 110 -14.73 -12.70 13.39
C ILE A 110 -13.55 -13.57 13.83
N LEU A 111 -12.59 -13.02 14.59
CA LEU A 111 -11.42 -13.77 15.04
C LEU A 111 -11.75 -14.85 16.09
N ARG A 112 -12.86 -14.74 16.81
CA ARG A 112 -13.29 -15.67 17.87
C ARG A 112 -14.12 -16.85 17.32
N ASP A 113 -14.02 -17.15 16.02
CA ASP A 113 -14.68 -18.26 15.30
C ASP A 113 -16.23 -18.28 15.34
N GLY A 114 -16.86 -17.13 15.57
CA GLY A 114 -18.33 -17.03 15.64
C GLY A 114 -19.00 -16.42 14.40
N TYR A 115 -18.25 -15.71 13.56
CA TYR A 115 -18.82 -14.86 12.50
C TYR A 115 -18.04 -14.97 11.19
N SER A 116 -18.77 -15.00 10.07
CA SER A 116 -18.14 -14.95 8.75
C SER A 116 -17.52 -13.57 8.50
N PRO A 117 -16.30 -13.50 7.91
CA PRO A 117 -15.71 -12.24 7.50
C PRO A 117 -16.59 -11.51 6.50
N HIS A 118 -16.60 -10.17 6.56
CA HIS A 118 -17.28 -9.34 5.58
C HIS A 118 -16.70 -9.57 4.18
N VAL A 119 -17.55 -9.59 3.14
CA VAL A 119 -17.16 -9.74 1.73
C VAL A 119 -17.70 -8.52 0.98
N PRO A 120 -16.89 -7.84 0.15
CA PRO A 120 -15.55 -8.18 -0.33
C PRO A 120 -14.44 -7.99 0.72
N GLN A 121 -13.33 -8.75 0.63
CA GLN A 121 -12.23 -8.69 1.61
C GLN A 121 -11.23 -7.55 1.38
N GLY A 122 -11.10 -7.05 0.15
CA GLY A 122 -10.09 -6.05 -0.21
C GLY A 122 -10.31 -4.69 0.44
N ALA A 123 -9.20 -4.02 0.79
CA ALA A 123 -9.19 -2.61 1.14
C ALA A 123 -9.43 -1.73 -0.11
N SER A 124 -10.07 -0.57 0.05
CA SER A 124 -10.25 0.40 -1.03
C SER A 124 -8.98 1.21 -1.25
N TYR A 125 -8.13 0.77 -2.18
CA TYR A 125 -6.95 1.53 -2.59
C TYR A 125 -7.30 2.93 -3.09
N THR A 126 -8.45 3.12 -3.75
CA THR A 126 -8.92 4.45 -4.16
C THR A 126 -9.11 5.36 -2.95
N ALA A 127 -9.78 4.88 -1.89
CA ALA A 127 -9.95 5.66 -0.66
C ALA A 127 -8.61 5.96 0.02
N LEU A 128 -7.67 5.01 0.03
CA LEU A 128 -6.32 5.20 0.55
C LEU A 128 -5.55 6.27 -0.25
N PHE A 129 -5.55 6.17 -1.57
CA PHE A 129 -4.85 7.11 -2.44
C PHE A 129 -5.38 8.53 -2.30
N THR A 130 -6.70 8.68 -2.20
CA THR A 130 -7.33 9.98 -1.95
C THR A 130 -6.99 10.50 -0.55
N LYS A 131 -7.17 9.69 0.51
CA LYS A 131 -6.96 10.12 1.91
C LYS A 131 -5.54 10.62 2.16
N TYR A 132 -4.54 9.98 1.56
CA TYR A 132 -3.12 10.32 1.76
C TYR A 132 -2.49 11.08 0.60
N ASN A 133 -3.31 11.51 -0.37
CA ASN A 133 -2.89 12.25 -1.57
C ASN A 133 -1.75 11.56 -2.35
N ILE A 134 -1.75 10.23 -2.40
CA ILE A 134 -0.60 9.42 -2.84
C ILE A 134 -0.13 9.80 -4.24
N LEU A 135 -1.06 9.97 -5.19
CA LEU A 135 -0.71 10.24 -6.59
C LEU A 135 0.04 11.57 -6.74
N GLN A 136 -0.41 12.63 -6.07
CA GLN A 136 0.28 13.92 -6.13
C GLN A 136 1.66 13.85 -5.47
N ARG A 137 1.78 13.13 -4.37
CA ARG A 137 3.05 12.99 -3.64
C ARG A 137 4.09 12.22 -4.45
N VAL A 138 3.67 11.17 -5.16
CA VAL A 138 4.51 10.46 -6.14
C VAL A 138 4.91 11.40 -7.28
N ALA A 139 3.96 12.15 -7.84
CA ALA A 139 4.25 13.11 -8.93
C ALA A 139 5.23 14.22 -8.51
N ASN A 140 5.20 14.60 -7.23
CA ASN A 140 6.11 15.58 -6.64
C ASN A 140 7.45 14.98 -6.16
N HIS A 141 7.68 13.67 -6.33
CA HIS A 141 8.84 12.96 -5.78
C HIS A 141 9.01 13.13 -4.27
N GLU A 142 7.90 13.25 -3.54
CA GLU A 142 7.89 13.31 -2.09
C GLU A 142 8.00 11.92 -1.47
N ILE A 143 7.42 10.91 -2.13
CA ILE A 143 7.34 9.50 -1.74
C ILE A 143 7.51 8.59 -2.95
#